data_AF-A0A7R9DSB8-F1
#
_entry.id   AF-A0A7R9DSB8-F1
#
_cell.length_a   1.000
_cell.length_b   1.000
_cell.length_c   1.000
_cell.angle_alpha   90.00
_cell.angle_beta   90.00
_cell.angle_gamma   90.00
#
_symmetry.space_group_name_H-M   'P 1'
#
loop_
_entity.id
_entity.type
_entity.pdbx_description
1 polymer ?
#
loop_
_entity_poly.entity_id
_entity_poly.type
_entity_poly.pdbx_seq_one_letter_code
_entity_poly.pdbx_strand_id
1 'polypeptide(L)'
;MVELVFKSGGKTEVLGEVYTFDSPGVVLAMYNTDKSIQAFAHANFQVAIKKNYPLILSTKNTILKRYDGRFKDIFQEIYEKNYRKEFEEKKIYYEHRLIDDMVAQVLKSSGGFVWATKNYDGDVQSDIVAQGYGSLGMMTSVLLTPNGRTFESEAAHGTVTRHYRQHQKGLPTSTNPVASIFAWTRGLEHRALLDDTPDLARRLALNWRRSIPFHPYRDMKNEQGNCLSRALLSHSSCHNMGGRGMTSSNSEWGACWIEGAGHPVV
;
A
#
# COMPACT_ATOMS: atom_id res chain seq x y z
N MET A 1 22.95 18.94 20.57
CA MET A 1 22.55 17.78 21.39
C MET A 1 21.10 17.46 21.09
N VAL A 2 20.78 16.18 21.02
CA VAL A 2 19.44 15.63 20.77
C VAL A 2 19.15 14.69 21.93
N GLU A 3 18.03 14.90 22.60
CA GLU A 3 17.59 14.06 23.71
C GLU A 3 16.18 13.55 23.43
N LEU A 4 15.91 12.31 23.85
CA LEU A 4 14.57 11.76 23.80
C LEU A 4 13.93 11.90 25.18
N VAL A 5 12.78 12.60 25.24
CA VAL A 5 12.09 12.88 26.50
C VAL A 5 10.67 12.33 26.44
N PHE A 6 10.31 11.49 27.40
CA PHE A 6 8.96 10.98 27.58
C PHE A 6 8.24 11.77 28.68
N LYS A 7 7.03 12.25 28.40
CA LYS A 7 6.22 13.03 29.35
C LYS A 7 4.87 12.37 29.54
N SER A 8 4.51 12.03 30.78
CA SER A 8 3.22 11.42 31.12
C SER A 8 2.74 11.85 32.50
N GLY A 9 1.50 12.33 32.60
CA GLY A 9 0.86 12.67 33.88
C GLY A 9 1.62 13.69 34.74
N GLY A 10 2.29 14.67 34.13
CA GLY A 10 3.12 15.66 34.83
C GLY A 10 4.54 15.18 35.17
N LYS A 11 4.86 13.90 34.96
CA LYS A 11 6.22 13.38 35.06
C LYS A 11 6.94 13.55 33.72
N THR A 12 8.17 14.02 33.78
CA THR A 12 9.09 14.11 32.64
C THR A 12 10.25 13.16 32.90
N GLU A 13 10.46 12.22 31.99
CA GLU A 13 11.57 11.28 32.01
C GLU A 13 12.42 11.50 30.76
N VAL A 14 13.71 11.81 30.94
CA VAL A 14 14.66 11.85 29.83
C VAL A 14 15.10 10.41 29.58
N LEU A 15 14.69 9.84 28.45
CA LEU A 15 15.01 8.47 28.07
C LEU A 15 16.49 8.31 27.65
N GLY A 16 17.16 9.41 27.33
CA GLY A 16 18.60 9.48 27.11
C GLY A 16 19.01 10.51 26.07
N GLU A 17 20.32 10.77 26.02
CA GLU A 17 20.95 11.48 24.90
C GLU A 17 20.96 10.56 23.68
N VAL A 18 20.42 11.06 22.57
CA VAL A 18 20.40 10.36 21.27
C VAL A 18 21.70 10.63 20.51
N TYR A 19 22.10 11.90 20.42
CA TYR A 19 23.31 12.31 19.70
C TYR A 19 23.71 13.76 20.01
N THR A 20 25.02 14.06 19.98
CA THR A 20 25.52 15.43 20.00
C THR A 20 26.22 15.77 18.69
N PHE A 21 25.65 16.74 17.97
CA PHE A 21 26.18 17.26 16.71
C PHE A 21 27.47 18.05 16.93
N ASP A 22 28.51 17.68 16.17
CA ASP A 22 29.77 18.42 16.00
C ASP A 22 29.76 19.37 14.78
N SER A 23 28.73 19.23 13.93
CA SER A 23 28.50 19.95 12.69
C SER A 23 27.00 19.96 12.35
N PRO A 24 26.51 20.80 11.42
CA PRO A 24 25.10 20.80 11.04
C PRO A 24 24.61 19.41 10.59
N GLY A 25 23.48 18.95 11.13
CA GLY A 25 22.91 17.65 10.80
C GLY A 25 21.40 17.58 11.05
N VAL A 26 20.83 16.39 10.87
CA VAL A 26 19.37 16.14 10.92
C VAL A 26 19.03 14.92 11.77
N VAL A 27 17.83 14.90 12.35
CA VAL A 27 17.28 13.77 13.12
C VAL A 27 15.88 13.44 12.61
N LEU A 28 15.56 12.14 12.58
CA LEU A 28 14.23 11.62 12.29
C LEU A 28 13.70 10.85 13.51
N ALA A 29 12.46 11.12 13.89
CA ALA A 29 11.71 10.34 14.88
C ALA A 29 10.45 9.76 14.23
N MET A 30 10.18 8.48 14.49
CA MET A 30 9.02 7.75 13.97
C MET A 30 8.32 7.02 15.10
N TYR A 31 6.99 6.96 15.07
CA TYR A 31 6.20 6.24 16.06
C TYR A 31 4.97 5.61 15.41
N ASN A 32 4.55 4.49 15.99
CA ASN A 32 3.26 3.86 15.71
C ASN A 32 2.66 3.37 17.02
N THR A 33 1.33 3.36 17.08
CA THR A 33 0.61 2.80 18.22
C THR A 33 0.26 1.34 17.94
N ASP A 34 0.21 0.51 18.98
CA ASP A 34 -0.23 -0.87 18.83
C ASP A 34 -1.61 -0.94 18.15
N LYS A 35 -2.54 -0.04 18.52
CA LYS A 35 -3.85 0.06 17.87
C LYS A 35 -3.75 0.26 16.35
N SER A 36 -2.86 1.14 15.90
CA SER A 36 -2.64 1.37 14.46
C SER A 36 -2.04 0.14 13.76
N ILE A 37 -1.14 -0.57 14.42
CA ILE A 37 -0.51 -1.78 13.88
C ILE A 37 -1.55 -2.91 13.77
N GLN A 38 -2.39 -3.08 14.80
CA GLN A 38 -3.49 -4.05 14.81
C GLN A 38 -4.50 -3.78 13.69
N ALA A 39 -4.92 -2.52 13.53
CA ALA A 39 -5.80 -2.08 12.45
C ALA A 39 -5.21 -2.41 11.08
N PHE A 40 -3.93 -2.09 10.88
CA PHE A 40 -3.20 -2.42 9.65
C PHE A 40 -3.13 -3.94 9.39
N ALA A 41 -2.90 -4.75 10.43
CA ALA A 41 -2.87 -6.20 10.31
C ALA A 41 -4.24 -6.76 9.89
N HIS A 42 -5.32 -6.37 10.56
CA HIS A 42 -6.68 -6.79 10.23
C HIS A 42 -7.06 -6.45 8.79
N ALA A 43 -6.77 -5.23 8.34
CA ALA A 43 -7.00 -4.82 6.96
C ALA A 43 -6.24 -5.72 5.98
N ASN A 44 -5.00 -6.09 6.32
CA ASN A 44 -4.18 -6.96 5.48
C ASN A 44 -4.71 -8.38 5.35
N PHE A 45 -5.06 -9.00 6.48
CA PHE A 45 -5.61 -10.36 6.50
C PHE A 45 -6.94 -10.43 5.74
N GLN A 46 -7.83 -9.45 5.93
CA GLN A 46 -9.11 -9.40 5.21
C GLN A 46 -8.93 -9.31 3.69
N VAL A 47 -7.97 -8.51 3.22
CA VAL A 47 -7.71 -8.40 1.78
C VAL A 47 -7.10 -9.67 1.22
N ALA A 48 -6.15 -10.28 1.93
CA ALA A 48 -5.58 -11.58 1.57
C ALA A 48 -6.68 -12.66 1.42
N ILE A 49 -7.61 -12.71 2.38
CA ILE A 49 -8.78 -13.60 2.36
C ILE A 49 -9.71 -13.32 1.18
N LYS A 50 -10.03 -12.05 0.94
CA LYS A 50 -10.93 -11.61 -0.14
C LYS A 50 -10.34 -11.93 -1.52
N LYS A 51 -9.04 -11.75 -1.68
CA LYS A 51 -8.30 -12.02 -2.92
C LYS A 51 -7.88 -13.49 -3.05
N ASN A 52 -8.00 -14.27 -1.99
CA ASN A 52 -7.51 -15.64 -1.89
C ASN A 52 -6.01 -15.75 -2.19
N TYR A 53 -5.21 -14.85 -1.61
CA TYR A 53 -3.77 -14.78 -1.77
C TYR A 53 -3.05 -14.95 -0.42
N PRO A 54 -1.83 -15.52 -0.41
CA PRO A 54 -0.99 -15.50 0.79
C PRO A 54 -0.64 -14.06 1.18
N LEU A 55 -0.39 -13.86 2.48
CA LEU A 55 0.01 -12.58 3.07
C LEU A 55 1.45 -12.65 3.56
N ILE A 56 2.27 -11.69 3.14
CA ILE A 56 3.67 -11.58 3.55
C ILE A 56 3.86 -10.23 4.23
N LEU A 57 4.16 -10.21 5.52
CA LEU A 57 4.64 -9.00 6.21
C LEU A 57 6.15 -8.90 6.04
N SER A 58 6.62 -7.74 5.57
CA SER A 58 8.06 -7.49 5.51
C SER A 58 8.51 -6.37 6.42
N THR A 59 9.59 -6.64 7.16
CA THR A 59 10.24 -5.66 8.03
C THR A 59 11.77 -5.83 7.99
N LYS A 60 12.50 -4.95 8.67
CA LYS A 60 13.95 -5.07 8.89
C LYS A 60 14.24 -5.19 10.38
N ASN A 61 13.58 -6.14 11.06
CA ASN A 61 13.71 -6.35 12.50
C ASN A 61 15.11 -6.80 12.96
N THR A 62 16.03 -7.13 12.05
CA THR A 62 17.45 -7.32 12.39
C THR A 62 18.14 -5.99 12.74
N ILE A 63 17.70 -4.88 12.12
CA ILE A 63 18.21 -3.52 12.37
C ILE A 63 17.31 -2.80 13.38
N LEU A 64 16.00 -2.77 13.14
CA LEU A 64 15.01 -2.11 13.99
C LEU A 64 14.37 -3.08 14.98
N LYS A 65 15.18 -3.73 15.82
CA LYS A 65 14.75 -4.86 16.68
C LYS A 65 13.47 -4.59 17.48
N ARG A 66 13.36 -3.43 18.14
CA ARG A 66 12.18 -3.10 18.95
C ARG A 66 10.99 -2.67 18.10
N TYR A 67 11.22 -1.72 17.20
CA TYR A 67 10.15 -1.11 16.41
C TYR A 67 9.55 -2.12 15.41
N ASP A 68 10.38 -2.74 14.57
CA ASP A 68 9.92 -3.73 13.59
C ASP A 68 9.58 -5.08 14.25
N GLY A 69 10.20 -5.40 15.40
CA GLY A 69 9.80 -6.54 16.22
C GLY A 69 8.35 -6.41 16.69
N ARG A 70 7.94 -5.21 17.13
CA ARG A 70 6.55 -4.99 17.59
C ARG A 70 5.52 -5.21 16.48
N PHE A 71 5.83 -4.80 15.24
CA PHE A 71 4.97 -5.11 14.08
C PHE A 71 4.85 -6.62 13.85
N LYS A 72 5.99 -7.33 13.85
CA LYS A 72 6.04 -8.79 13.65
C LYS A 72 5.20 -9.51 14.71
N ASP A 73 5.39 -9.16 15.97
CA ASP A 73 4.74 -9.83 17.10
C ASP A 73 3.22 -9.60 17.05
N ILE A 74 2.76 -8.35 16.84
CA ILE A 74 1.33 -8.03 16.74
C ILE A 74 0.67 -8.76 15.56
N PHE A 75 1.32 -8.80 14.38
CA PHE A 75 0.76 -9.51 13.23
C PHE A 75 0.65 -11.01 13.49
N GLN A 76 1.68 -11.61 14.12
CA GLN A 76 1.67 -13.03 14.47
C GLN A 76 0.56 -13.36 15.46
N GLU A 77 0.43 -12.56 16.54
CA GLU A 77 -0.63 -12.72 17.54
C GLU A 77 -2.03 -12.65 16.90
N ILE A 78 -2.27 -11.67 16.02
CA ILE A 78 -3.55 -11.53 15.31
C ILE A 78 -3.79 -12.70 14.36
N TYR A 79 -2.78 -13.14 13.61
CA TYR A 79 -2.91 -14.27 12.70
C TYR A 79 -3.37 -15.51 13.45
N GLU A 80 -2.65 -15.88 14.51
CA GLU A 80 -2.92 -17.09 15.30
C GLU A 80 -4.31 -17.03 15.97
N LYS A 81 -4.67 -15.87 16.52
CA LYS A 81 -5.93 -15.71 17.25
C LYS A 81 -7.16 -15.62 16.35
N ASN A 82 -7.06 -14.94 15.21
CA ASN A 82 -8.22 -14.51 14.45
C ASN A 82 -8.33 -15.10 13.04
N TYR A 83 -7.22 -15.43 12.37
CA TYR A 83 -7.23 -15.68 10.93
C TYR A 83 -6.68 -17.05 10.50
N ARG A 84 -5.90 -17.73 11.35
CA ARG A 84 -5.25 -19.00 11.03
C ARG A 84 -6.23 -20.02 10.45
N LYS A 85 -7.38 -20.22 11.10
CA LYS A 85 -8.39 -21.19 10.65
C LYS A 85 -8.90 -20.90 9.25
N GLU A 86 -9.23 -19.64 8.96
CA GLU A 86 -9.74 -19.22 7.66
C GLU A 86 -8.66 -19.31 6.56
N PHE A 87 -7.41 -19.00 6.91
CA PHE A 87 -6.27 -19.16 6.00
C PHE A 87 -6.04 -20.64 5.64
N GLU A 88 -6.09 -21.54 6.63
CA GLU A 88 -5.98 -22.99 6.44
C GLU A 88 -7.12 -23.53 5.56
N GLU A 89 -8.37 -23.10 5.80
CA GLU A 89 -9.54 -23.46 4.97
C GLU A 89 -9.39 -23.02 3.50
N LYS A 90 -8.83 -21.82 3.28
CA LYS A 90 -8.55 -21.28 1.94
C LYS A 90 -7.26 -21.77 1.31
N LYS A 91 -6.47 -22.57 2.03
CA LYS A 91 -5.14 -23.05 1.61
C LYS A 91 -4.18 -21.91 1.23
N ILE A 92 -4.27 -20.79 1.94
CA ILE A 92 -3.35 -19.66 1.86
C ILE A 92 -2.56 -19.57 3.18
N TYR A 93 -1.46 -18.83 3.19
CA TYR A 93 -0.60 -18.73 4.36
C TYR A 93 -0.24 -17.28 4.69
N TYR A 94 0.14 -17.07 5.96
CA TYR A 94 0.78 -15.86 6.43
C TYR A 94 2.23 -16.16 6.78
N GLU A 95 3.15 -15.29 6.37
CA GLU A 95 4.54 -15.36 6.81
C GLU A 95 5.14 -13.96 7.03
N HIS A 96 6.13 -13.89 7.93
CA HIS A 96 7.00 -12.73 8.06
C HIS A 96 8.31 -12.99 7.32
N ARG A 97 8.77 -12.00 6.54
CA ARG A 97 10.08 -12.02 5.85
C ARG A 97 10.85 -10.73 6.07
N LEU A 98 12.16 -10.78 5.88
CA LEU A 98 12.96 -9.56 5.82
C LEU A 98 12.71 -8.82 4.50
N ILE A 99 12.64 -7.50 4.56
CA ILE A 99 12.30 -6.67 3.38
C ILE A 99 13.27 -6.83 2.21
N ASP A 100 14.57 -7.03 2.47
CA ASP A 100 15.58 -7.25 1.43
C ASP A 100 15.41 -8.59 0.72
N ASP A 101 15.10 -9.66 1.46
CA ASP A 101 14.77 -10.95 0.87
C ASP A 101 13.47 -10.86 0.05
N MET A 102 12.47 -10.17 0.59
CA MET A 102 11.19 -10.01 -0.10
C MET A 102 11.32 -9.21 -1.40
N VAL A 103 12.11 -8.13 -1.43
CA VAL A 103 12.40 -7.39 -2.68
C VAL A 103 13.03 -8.32 -3.73
N ALA A 104 13.98 -9.17 -3.33
CA ALA A 104 14.59 -10.14 -4.25
C ALA A 104 13.58 -11.20 -4.74
N GLN A 105 12.68 -11.66 -3.88
CA GLN A 105 11.61 -12.59 -4.22
C GLN A 105 10.61 -11.96 -5.20
N VAL A 106 10.21 -10.71 -4.97
CA VAL A 106 9.28 -9.96 -5.82
C VAL A 106 9.83 -9.86 -7.25
N LEU A 107 11.10 -9.49 -7.41
CA LEU A 107 11.74 -9.42 -8.73
C LEU A 107 11.79 -10.75 -9.49
N LYS A 108 11.74 -11.89 -8.78
CA LYS A 108 11.77 -13.24 -9.37
C LYS A 108 10.39 -13.87 -9.52
N SER A 109 9.38 -13.27 -8.90
CA SER A 109 8.04 -13.85 -8.78
C SER A 109 7.14 -13.42 -9.93
N SER A 110 6.13 -14.24 -10.23
CA SER A 110 5.00 -13.83 -11.08
C SER A 110 3.96 -13.00 -10.30
N GLY A 111 4.11 -12.85 -8.98
CA GLY A 111 3.18 -12.16 -8.11
C GLY A 111 2.22 -13.12 -7.38
N GLY A 112 0.98 -12.68 -7.15
CA GLY A 112 -0.07 -13.51 -6.55
C GLY A 112 -0.04 -13.58 -5.03
N PHE A 113 0.45 -12.52 -4.38
CA PHE A 113 0.49 -12.40 -2.92
C PHE A 113 0.12 -10.97 -2.50
N VAL A 114 -0.33 -10.84 -1.27
CA VAL A 114 -0.37 -9.56 -0.57
C VAL A 114 0.96 -9.33 0.14
N TRP A 115 1.55 -8.16 -0.08
CA TRP A 115 2.78 -7.76 0.57
C TRP A 115 2.53 -6.57 1.50
N ALA A 116 2.46 -6.85 2.80
CA ALA A 116 2.33 -5.85 3.84
C ALA A 116 3.68 -5.19 4.16
N THR A 117 3.73 -3.88 4.00
CA THR A 117 4.90 -3.04 4.17
C THR A 117 4.56 -1.80 5.01
N LYS A 118 5.54 -1.23 5.70
CA LYS A 118 5.37 0.07 6.37
C LYS A 118 5.28 1.17 5.32
N ASN A 119 4.73 2.34 5.69
CA ASN A 119 4.43 3.42 4.76
C ASN A 119 5.54 3.73 3.75
N TYR A 120 6.74 4.04 4.25
CA TYR A 120 7.87 4.44 3.42
C TYR A 120 8.33 3.32 2.48
N ASP A 121 8.45 2.09 3.00
CA ASP A 121 8.86 0.94 2.20
C ASP A 121 7.82 0.67 1.11
N GLY A 122 6.54 0.66 1.48
CA GLY A 122 5.44 0.39 0.56
C GLY A 122 5.32 1.40 -0.56
N ASP A 123 5.41 2.69 -0.25
CA ASP A 123 5.36 3.79 -1.22
C ASP A 123 6.45 3.63 -2.29
N VAL A 124 7.70 3.44 -1.84
CA VAL A 124 8.85 3.23 -2.73
C VAL A 124 8.69 1.94 -3.55
N GLN A 125 8.29 0.83 -2.92
CA GLN A 125 8.13 -0.44 -3.63
C GLN A 125 6.96 -0.40 -4.62
N SER A 126 5.91 0.35 -4.33
CA SER A 126 4.77 0.49 -5.23
C SER A 126 5.09 1.28 -6.48
N ASP A 127 5.88 2.33 -6.36
CA ASP A 127 6.35 3.06 -7.52
C ASP A 127 7.23 2.18 -8.42
N ILE A 128 8.09 1.34 -7.82
CA ILE A 128 8.93 0.39 -8.57
C ILE A 128 8.05 -0.61 -9.33
N VAL A 129 7.09 -1.24 -8.65
CA VAL A 129 6.20 -2.22 -9.29
C VAL A 129 5.37 -1.56 -10.39
N ALA A 130 4.77 -0.40 -10.13
CA ALA A 130 3.94 0.30 -11.11
C ALA A 130 4.75 0.79 -12.32
N GLN A 131 5.96 1.32 -12.11
CA GLN A 131 6.86 1.67 -13.20
C GLN A 131 7.31 0.43 -13.97
N GLY A 132 7.47 -0.70 -13.29
CA GLY A 132 7.75 -1.99 -13.91
C GLY A 132 6.65 -2.48 -14.87
N TYR A 133 5.40 -2.10 -14.62
CA TYR A 133 4.27 -2.32 -15.54
C TYR A 133 4.09 -1.22 -16.61
N GLY A 134 5.03 -0.29 -16.71
CA GLY A 134 5.13 0.71 -17.76
C GLY A 134 4.77 2.13 -17.33
N SER A 135 3.92 2.32 -16.32
CA SER A 135 3.59 3.64 -15.78
C SER A 135 2.88 3.56 -14.44
N LEU A 136 3.15 4.54 -13.56
CA LEU A 136 2.37 4.79 -12.34
C LEU A 136 0.86 4.83 -12.60
N GLY A 137 0.42 5.41 -13.73
CA GLY A 137 -1.01 5.52 -14.05
C GLY A 137 -1.73 4.19 -14.37
N MET A 138 -0.99 3.07 -14.41
CA MET A 138 -1.51 1.72 -14.65
C MET A 138 -1.79 0.95 -13.37
N MET A 139 -1.49 1.54 -12.21
CA MET A 139 -1.80 0.95 -10.91
C MET A 139 -3.14 1.43 -10.37
N THR A 140 -3.81 0.58 -9.62
CA THR A 140 -4.98 1.00 -8.82
C THR A 140 -4.53 1.32 -7.41
N SER A 141 -4.81 2.52 -6.90
CA SER A 141 -4.61 2.88 -5.49
C SER A 141 -5.95 2.88 -4.76
N VAL A 142 -6.03 2.08 -3.70
CA VAL A 142 -7.22 2.03 -2.83
C VAL A 142 -6.82 1.98 -1.36
N LEU A 143 -7.46 2.79 -0.52
CA LEU A 143 -7.31 2.74 0.93
C LEU A 143 -8.56 2.13 1.55
N LEU A 144 -8.37 1.10 2.37
CA LEU A 144 -9.46 0.40 3.04
C LEU A 144 -9.28 0.49 4.55
N THR A 145 -10.35 0.89 5.23
CA THR A 145 -10.42 0.83 6.70
C THR A 145 -10.58 -0.62 7.19
N PRO A 146 -10.17 -0.94 8.43
CA PRO A 146 -10.22 -2.31 8.96
C PRO A 146 -11.64 -2.92 9.00
N ASN A 147 -12.68 -2.09 9.02
CA ASN A 147 -14.08 -2.54 8.99
C ASN A 147 -14.60 -2.79 7.57
N GLY A 148 -13.80 -2.49 6.54
CA GLY A 148 -14.13 -2.69 5.13
C GLY A 148 -15.18 -1.73 4.58
N ARG A 149 -15.74 -0.80 5.37
CA ARG A 149 -16.84 0.08 4.94
C ARG A 149 -16.32 1.34 4.28
N THR A 150 -15.39 2.04 4.94
CA THR A 150 -14.79 3.25 4.39
C THR A 150 -13.67 2.86 3.43
N PHE A 151 -13.79 3.34 2.21
CA PHE A 151 -12.93 3.04 1.08
C PHE A 151 -12.63 4.33 0.32
N GLU A 152 -11.36 4.62 0.14
CA GLU A 152 -10.87 5.68 -0.74
C GLU A 152 -10.26 5.02 -1.97
N SER A 153 -10.56 5.53 -3.15
CA SER A 153 -9.86 5.15 -4.37
C SER A 153 -9.40 6.39 -5.08
N GLU A 154 -8.11 6.43 -5.38
CA GLU A 154 -7.45 7.61 -5.90
C GLU A 154 -6.71 7.29 -7.21
N ALA A 155 -6.52 8.33 -8.02
CA ALA A 155 -5.69 8.23 -9.20
C ALA A 155 -4.22 8.16 -8.76
N ALA A 156 -3.55 7.06 -9.09
CA ALA A 156 -2.24 6.73 -8.56
C ALA A 156 -1.10 7.47 -9.32
N HIS A 157 -1.13 8.81 -9.31
CA HIS A 157 -0.06 9.65 -9.86
C HIS A 157 -0.11 11.09 -9.30
N GLY A 158 1.04 11.78 -9.34
CA GLY A 158 1.13 13.21 -9.02
C GLY A 158 0.58 14.13 -10.12
N THR A 159 0.46 15.43 -9.82
CA THR A 159 0.01 16.43 -10.81
C THR A 159 1.02 16.61 -11.95
N VAL A 160 0.56 16.59 -13.20
CA VAL A 160 1.44 16.63 -14.39
C VAL A 160 1.88 18.06 -14.74
N THR A 161 2.67 18.69 -13.86
CA THR A 161 3.18 20.06 -14.05
C THR A 161 3.97 20.23 -15.35
N ARG A 162 4.65 19.18 -15.82
CA ARG A 162 5.34 19.18 -17.12
C ARG A 162 4.39 19.42 -18.29
N HIS A 163 3.23 18.75 -18.31
CA HIS A 163 2.25 18.91 -19.39
C HIS A 163 1.62 20.30 -19.33
N TYR A 164 1.33 20.83 -18.14
CA TYR A 164 0.86 22.20 -18.01
C TYR A 164 1.86 23.21 -18.59
N ARG A 165 3.15 23.06 -18.31
CA ARG A 165 4.20 23.92 -18.88
C ARG A 165 4.34 23.76 -20.41
N GLN A 166 4.12 22.57 -20.96
CA GLN A 166 4.13 22.35 -22.41
C GLN A 166 2.90 22.99 -23.08
N HIS A 167 1.72 22.86 -22.48
CA HIS A 167 0.50 23.53 -22.91
C HIS A 167 0.67 25.06 -22.93
N GLN A 168 1.29 25.65 -21.90
CA GLN A 168 1.60 27.09 -21.88
C GLN A 168 2.51 27.54 -23.05
N LYS A 169 3.34 26.63 -23.58
CA LYS A 169 4.21 26.88 -24.73
C LYS A 169 3.53 26.56 -26.08
N GLY A 170 2.25 26.21 -26.10
CA GLY A 170 1.53 25.78 -27.30
C GLY A 170 1.99 24.42 -27.84
N LEU A 171 2.76 23.65 -27.06
CA LEU A 171 3.25 22.34 -27.46
C LEU A 171 2.17 21.27 -27.23
N PRO A 172 2.14 20.22 -28.08
CA PRO A 172 1.22 19.11 -27.88
C PRO A 172 1.48 18.44 -26.52
N THR A 173 0.39 18.06 -25.85
CA THR A 173 0.42 17.33 -24.57
C THR A 173 -0.33 16.01 -24.71
N SER A 174 0.07 14.99 -23.95
CA SER A 174 -0.58 13.68 -23.94
C SER A 174 -0.85 13.26 -22.50
N THR A 175 -2.00 13.64 -21.98
CA THR A 175 -2.45 13.26 -20.63
C THR A 175 -3.47 12.12 -20.75
N ASN A 176 -3.19 10.99 -20.10
CA ASN A 176 -4.06 9.81 -20.16
C ASN A 176 -4.95 9.75 -18.90
N PRO A 177 -6.29 9.66 -19.02
CA PRO A 177 -7.20 9.56 -17.87
C PRO A 177 -7.34 8.16 -17.26
N VAL A 178 -6.55 7.16 -17.70
CA VAL A 178 -6.64 5.76 -17.25
C VAL A 178 -6.65 5.61 -15.73
N ALA A 179 -5.75 6.30 -15.01
CA ALA A 179 -5.72 6.23 -13.55
C ALA A 179 -7.01 6.77 -12.89
N SER A 180 -7.57 7.86 -13.42
CA SER A 180 -8.85 8.41 -12.95
C SER A 180 -10.01 7.46 -13.24
N ILE A 181 -10.01 6.80 -14.39
CA ILE A 181 -11.02 5.79 -14.73
C ILE A 181 -10.92 4.61 -13.75
N PHE A 182 -9.70 4.14 -13.44
CA PHE A 182 -9.49 3.10 -12.43
C PHE A 182 -9.98 3.52 -11.05
N ALA A 183 -9.69 4.75 -10.61
CA ALA A 183 -10.14 5.25 -9.32
C ALA A 183 -11.68 5.27 -9.21
N TRP A 184 -12.36 5.83 -10.21
CA TRP A 184 -13.83 5.90 -10.24
C TRP A 184 -14.48 4.52 -10.32
N THR A 185 -13.95 3.62 -11.16
CA THR A 185 -14.52 2.28 -11.31
C THR A 185 -14.41 1.49 -10.01
N ARG A 186 -13.27 1.57 -9.32
CA ARG A 186 -13.07 0.96 -7.99
C ARG A 186 -14.02 1.52 -6.94
N GLY A 187 -14.18 2.85 -6.89
CA GLY A 187 -15.13 3.50 -5.99
C GLY A 187 -16.58 3.06 -6.22
N LEU A 188 -17.01 2.99 -7.48
CA LEU A 188 -18.35 2.54 -7.84
C LEU A 188 -18.57 1.05 -7.58
N GLU A 189 -17.56 0.20 -7.82
CA GLU A 189 -17.60 -1.23 -7.47
C GLU A 189 -17.79 -1.43 -5.96
N HIS A 190 -17.04 -0.69 -5.14
CA HIS A 190 -17.20 -0.74 -3.68
C HIS A 190 -18.55 -0.23 -3.22
N ARG A 191 -19.03 0.88 -3.80
CA ARG A 191 -20.37 1.41 -3.49
C ARG A 191 -21.47 0.41 -3.86
N ALA A 192 -21.32 -0.29 -4.98
CA ALA A 192 -22.28 -1.30 -5.40
C ALA A 192 -22.41 -2.44 -4.39
N LEU A 193 -21.30 -2.85 -3.75
CA LEU A 193 -21.28 -3.85 -2.69
C LEU A 193 -21.96 -3.36 -1.41
N LEU A 194 -21.75 -2.10 -1.03
CA LEU A 194 -22.34 -1.54 0.19
C LEU A 194 -23.86 -1.31 0.07
N ASP A 195 -24.32 -0.93 -1.11
CA ASP A 195 -25.72 -0.63 -1.39
C ASP A 195 -26.52 -1.84 -1.90
N ASP A 196 -25.90 -3.02 -2.00
CA ASP A 196 -26.48 -4.24 -2.58
C ASP A 196 -27.11 -4.00 -3.97
N THR A 197 -26.34 -3.37 -4.87
CA THR A 197 -26.78 -3.04 -6.24
C THR A 197 -26.05 -3.89 -7.29
N PRO A 198 -26.43 -5.17 -7.46
CA PRO A 198 -25.71 -6.12 -8.31
C PRO A 198 -25.67 -5.73 -9.80
N ASP A 199 -26.63 -4.93 -10.27
CA ASP A 199 -26.65 -4.43 -11.65
C ASP A 199 -25.54 -3.41 -11.92
N LEU A 200 -25.23 -2.56 -10.94
CA LEU A 200 -24.11 -1.61 -11.04
C LEU A 200 -22.79 -2.37 -11.12
N ALA A 201 -22.58 -3.33 -10.20
CA ALA A 201 -21.40 -4.19 -10.21
C ALA A 201 -21.24 -4.95 -11.54
N ARG A 202 -22.34 -5.50 -12.08
CA ARG A 202 -22.33 -6.23 -13.35
C ARG A 202 -21.97 -5.33 -14.54
N ARG A 203 -22.53 -4.12 -14.61
CA ARG A 203 -22.24 -3.16 -15.69
C ARG A 203 -20.78 -2.71 -15.68
N LEU A 204 -20.21 -2.47 -14.50
CA LEU A 204 -18.79 -2.12 -14.36
C LEU A 204 -17.88 -3.27 -14.80
N ALA A 205 -18.20 -4.52 -14.40
CA ALA A 205 -17.43 -5.70 -14.77
C ALA A 205 -17.49 -6.03 -16.28
N LEU A 206 -18.66 -5.85 -16.94
CA LEU A 206 -18.87 -6.16 -18.35
C LEU A 206 -18.29 -5.11 -19.31
N ASN A 207 -18.45 -3.83 -18.99
CA ASN A 207 -18.04 -2.75 -19.90
C ASN A 207 -16.52 -2.58 -19.93
N TRP A 208 -15.82 -2.86 -18.83
CA TRP A 208 -14.35 -2.74 -18.82
C TRP A 208 -13.66 -3.78 -19.71
N ARG A 209 -14.06 -5.06 -19.62
CA ARG A 209 -13.43 -6.16 -20.37
C ARG A 209 -13.49 -5.99 -21.89
N ARG A 210 -14.39 -5.14 -22.40
CA ARG A 210 -14.58 -4.88 -23.83
C ARG A 210 -14.01 -3.54 -24.30
N SER A 211 -13.84 -2.56 -23.42
CA SER A 211 -13.63 -1.15 -23.83
C SER A 211 -12.17 -0.72 -23.93
N ILE A 212 -11.23 -1.51 -23.39
CA ILE A 212 -9.81 -1.26 -23.60
C ILE A 212 -9.23 -2.44 -24.38
N PRO A 213 -8.98 -2.28 -25.70
CA PRO A 213 -8.08 -3.18 -26.39
C PRO A 213 -6.69 -2.96 -25.79
N PHE A 214 -6.34 -3.72 -24.77
CA PHE A 214 -4.94 -3.86 -24.39
C PHE A 214 -4.26 -4.48 -25.61
N HIS A 215 -3.55 -3.65 -26.37
CA HIS A 215 -2.46 -4.17 -27.17
C HIS A 215 -1.53 -4.83 -26.15
N PRO A 216 -1.20 -6.12 -26.28
CA PRO A 216 -0.29 -6.76 -25.35
C PRO A 216 1.03 -6.02 -25.50
N TYR A 217 1.36 -5.16 -24.52
CA TYR A 217 2.75 -4.88 -24.27
C TYR A 217 3.32 -6.24 -23.86
N ARG A 218 3.90 -6.92 -24.87
CA ARG A 218 4.67 -8.15 -24.76
C ARG A 218 5.33 -8.17 -23.39
N ASP A 219 5.12 -9.27 -22.66
CA ASP A 219 5.92 -9.72 -21.52
C ASP A 219 7.16 -8.84 -21.34
N MET A 220 7.06 -7.80 -20.50
CA MET A 220 8.21 -6.96 -20.20
C MET A 220 9.13 -7.80 -19.31
N LYS A 221 9.91 -8.62 -20.00
CA LYS A 221 11.02 -9.39 -19.49
C LYS A 221 12.18 -8.42 -19.34
N ASN A 222 12.85 -8.44 -18.19
CA ASN A 222 14.18 -7.80 -18.11
C ASN A 222 15.14 -8.47 -19.12
N GLU A 223 16.37 -7.95 -19.28
CA GLU A 223 17.37 -8.51 -20.20
C GLU A 223 17.67 -10.01 -19.96
N GLN A 224 17.29 -10.56 -18.80
CA GLN A 224 17.42 -11.98 -18.46
C GLN A 224 16.14 -12.82 -18.64
N GLY A 225 15.04 -12.26 -19.15
CA GLY A 225 13.81 -13.02 -19.37
C GLY A 225 12.79 -13.01 -18.22
N ASN A 226 13.04 -12.27 -17.13
CA ASN A 226 12.21 -12.31 -15.92
C ASN A 226 11.02 -11.34 -16.01
N CYS A 227 9.81 -11.82 -15.74
CA CYS A 227 8.60 -10.99 -15.64
C CYS A 227 8.63 -10.16 -14.34
N LEU A 228 8.25 -8.89 -14.43
CA LEU A 228 7.95 -8.08 -13.25
C LEU A 228 6.62 -8.54 -12.63
N SER A 229 6.60 -8.68 -11.31
CA SER A 229 5.60 -9.46 -10.57
C SER A 229 4.29 -8.75 -10.31
N ARG A 230 3.17 -9.49 -10.38
CA ARG A 230 1.84 -9.02 -9.98
C ARG A 230 1.66 -9.06 -8.45
N ALA A 231 2.31 -8.16 -7.73
CA ALA A 231 2.15 -8.05 -6.28
C ALA A 231 1.00 -7.09 -5.91
N LEU A 232 0.19 -7.45 -4.90
CA LEU A 232 -0.68 -6.49 -4.22
C LEU A 232 0.11 -5.90 -3.06
N LEU A 233 0.60 -4.68 -3.22
CA LEU A 233 1.36 -4.00 -2.18
C LEU A 233 0.40 -3.34 -1.21
N SER A 234 0.53 -3.66 0.07
CA SER A 234 -0.20 -3.00 1.14
C SER A 234 0.73 -2.14 1.98
N HIS A 235 0.38 -0.88 2.21
CA HIS A 235 1.08 -0.03 3.17
C HIS A 235 0.12 0.88 3.93
N SER A 236 0.44 1.20 5.17
CA SER A 236 -0.35 2.18 5.93
C SER A 236 0.07 3.59 5.55
N SER A 237 -0.74 4.35 4.80
CA SER A 237 -0.42 5.74 4.44
C SER A 237 -0.92 6.75 5.47
N CYS A 238 -0.08 7.76 5.77
CA CYS A 238 -0.47 8.95 6.53
C CYS A 238 -0.94 10.02 5.55
N HIS A 239 -2.24 10.12 5.30
CA HIS A 239 -2.76 11.24 4.50
C HIS A 239 -2.83 12.50 5.38
N ASN A 240 -1.84 13.37 5.21
CA ASN A 240 -1.89 14.74 5.68
C ASN A 240 -2.47 15.61 4.56
N MET A 241 -3.80 15.80 4.52
CA MET A 241 -4.38 16.86 3.70
C MET A 241 -4.09 18.21 4.36
N GLY A 242 -2.91 18.75 4.06
CA GLY A 242 -2.48 20.07 4.51
C GLY A 242 -3.33 21.17 3.91
N GLY A 243 -4.25 21.72 4.70
CA GLY A 243 -5.09 22.87 4.35
C GLY A 243 -5.68 23.57 5.56
N ARG A 244 -4.82 24.13 6.42
CA ARG A 244 -5.09 24.99 7.60
C ARG A 244 -5.56 24.27 8.86
N GLY A 245 -4.99 24.73 9.98
CA GLY A 245 -4.96 24.04 11.25
C GLY A 245 -6.34 23.70 11.81
N MET A 246 -6.43 22.49 12.35
CA MET A 246 -7.33 22.17 13.45
C MET A 246 -6.77 20.96 14.19
N THR A 247 -6.92 21.04 15.50
CA THR A 247 -6.48 20.11 16.54
C THR A 247 -6.83 18.64 16.27
N SER A 248 -5.96 17.77 16.79
CA SER A 248 -6.12 16.33 16.96
C SER A 248 -7.57 15.85 17.00
N SER A 249 -7.98 15.12 15.96
CA SER A 249 -9.12 14.21 16.02
C SER A 249 -8.80 12.94 15.23
N ASN A 250 -9.29 11.82 15.77
CA ASN A 250 -8.96 10.45 15.39
C ASN A 250 -9.12 10.16 13.89
N SER A 251 -8.04 10.21 13.10
CA SER A 251 -8.01 9.55 11.80
C SER A 251 -7.60 8.08 11.98
N GLU A 252 -8.52 7.17 11.65
CA GLU A 252 -8.22 5.74 11.55
C GLU A 252 -7.31 5.51 10.33
N TRP A 253 -6.17 4.87 10.56
CA TRP A 253 -5.21 4.54 9.52
C TRP A 253 -5.75 3.41 8.65
N GLY A 254 -5.93 3.68 7.36
CA GLY A 254 -6.29 2.67 6.35
C GLY A 254 -5.05 2.00 5.76
N ALA A 255 -5.19 0.76 5.32
CA ALA A 255 -4.18 0.11 4.47
C ALA A 255 -4.43 0.57 3.02
N CYS A 256 -3.42 1.17 2.39
CA CYS A 256 -3.34 1.48 0.97
C CYS A 256 -2.91 0.23 0.20
N TRP A 257 -3.51 -0.02 -0.95
CA TRP A 257 -3.33 -1.21 -1.75
C TRP A 257 -3.04 -0.84 -3.20
N ILE A 258 -1.96 -1.40 -3.74
CA ILE A 258 -1.53 -1.13 -5.11
C ILE A 258 -1.47 -2.45 -5.91
N GLU A 259 -2.27 -2.54 -6.97
CA GLU A 259 -2.32 -3.67 -7.91
C GLU A 259 -1.81 -3.24 -9.29
N GLY A 260 -0.89 -4.01 -9.89
CA GLY A 260 -0.54 -3.88 -11.31
C GLY A 260 -1.60 -4.50 -12.22
N ALA A 261 -1.91 -3.86 -13.35
CA ALA A 261 -2.86 -4.36 -14.34
C ALA A 261 -2.34 -5.66 -15.02
N GLY A 262 -2.55 -6.80 -14.38
CA GLY A 262 -2.23 -8.13 -14.93
C GLY A 262 -3.47 -8.85 -15.49
N HIS A 263 -3.27 -9.62 -16.57
CA HIS A 263 -4.27 -10.47 -17.20
C HIS A 263 -5.02 -11.37 -16.19
N PRO A 264 -6.32 -11.66 -16.39
CA PRO A 264 -6.99 -12.70 -15.62
C PRO A 264 -6.35 -14.05 -15.93
N VAL A 265 -5.99 -14.79 -14.88
CA VAL A 265 -5.72 -16.23 -14.98
C VAL A 265 -7.04 -16.88 -15.39
N VAL A 266 -7.04 -17.56 -16.54
CA VAL A 266 -8.14 -18.41 -17.01
C VAL A 266 -8.14 -19.70 -16.22
#